data_AF-A0A355X5K4-F1
#
_entry.id   AF-A0A355X5K4-F1
#
_cell.length_a   1.000
_cell.length_b   1.000
_cell.length_c   1.000
_cell.angle_alpha   90.00
_cell.angle_beta   90.00
_cell.angle_gamma   90.00
#
_symmetry.space_group_name_H-M   'P 1'
#
loop_
_entity.id
_entity.type
_entity.pdbx_description
1 polymer ?
#
loop_
_entity_poly.entity_id
_entity_poly.type
_entity_poly.pdbx_seq_one_letter_code
_entity_poly.pdbx_strand_id
1 'polypeptide(L)'
;MGNEFREKFADFISDFSDHRNMVLSTSFDDRVTSRMMSVIQLDGCFYFQADITSRKAEQILHNKNVSLCIDNIQIDGICESIGKPLNHKKFCALFS
;
A
#
# COMPACT_ATOMS: atom_id res chain seq x y z
N MET A 1 4.19 -17.47 18.75
CA MET A 1 3.92 -16.75 17.50
C MET A 1 3.52 -15.28 17.67
N GLY A 2 3.08 -14.81 18.85
CA GLY A 2 2.56 -13.44 19.03
C GLY A 2 3.59 -12.31 19.24
N ASN A 3 4.76 -12.59 19.83
CA ASN A 3 5.76 -11.54 20.13
C ASN A 3 6.66 -11.25 18.92
N GLU A 4 7.25 -12.28 18.32
CA GLU A 4 8.20 -12.13 17.22
C GLU A 4 7.60 -11.42 15.99
N PHE A 5 6.35 -11.73 15.63
CA PHE A 5 5.68 -11.03 14.52
C PHE A 5 5.49 -9.54 14.82
N ARG A 6 5.04 -9.21 16.05
CA ARG A 6 4.79 -7.82 16.45
C ARG A 6 6.08 -7.02 16.53
N GLU A 7 7.15 -7.63 17.04
CA GLU A 7 8.50 -7.03 17.09
C GLU A 7 9.00 -6.75 15.67
N LYS A 8 9.01 -7.75 14.78
CA LYS A 8 9.44 -7.56 13.39
C LYS A 8 8.58 -6.55 12.62
N PHE A 9 7.27 -6.53 12.86
CA PHE A 9 6.39 -5.54 12.26
C PHE A 9 6.67 -4.13 12.80
N ALA A 10 6.89 -3.98 14.11
CA ALA A 10 7.24 -2.71 14.71
C ALA A 10 8.60 -2.19 14.20
N ASP A 11 9.60 -3.07 14.09
CA ASP A 11 10.91 -2.75 13.52
C ASP A 11 10.76 -2.29 12.07
N PHE A 12 9.98 -3.03 11.26
CA PHE A 12 9.71 -2.65 9.88
C PHE A 12 9.02 -1.30 9.78
N ILE A 13 7.99 -1.04 10.58
CA ILE A 13 7.27 0.24 10.58
C ILE A 13 8.19 1.39 11.00
N SER A 14 9.05 1.17 11.99
CA SER A 14 10.07 2.14 12.41
C SER A 14 11.07 2.44 11.28
N ASP A 15 11.51 1.41 10.57
CA ASP A 15 12.46 1.54 9.46
C ASP A 15 11.81 2.11 8.18
N PHE A 16 10.50 1.92 7.99
CA PHE A 16 9.81 2.26 6.75
C PHE A 16 9.90 3.77 6.43
N SER A 17 10.15 4.65 7.41
CA SER A 17 10.06 6.11 7.27
C SER A 17 8.70 6.57 6.72
N ASP A 18 8.52 7.86 6.46
CA ASP A 18 7.21 8.38 6.05
C ASP A 18 6.76 7.87 4.66
N HIS A 19 7.69 7.56 3.75
CA HIS A 19 7.38 7.14 2.38
C HIS A 19 8.47 6.26 1.75
N ARG A 20 8.04 5.27 0.95
CA ARG A 20 8.94 4.43 0.12
C ARG A 20 8.32 4.06 -1.21
N ASN A 21 9.18 3.74 -2.16
CA ASN A 21 8.79 3.09 -3.40
C ASN A 21 8.64 1.58 -3.15
N MET A 22 7.44 1.05 -3.37
CA MET A 22 7.13 -0.38 -3.24
C MET A 22 6.47 -0.92 -4.50
N VAL A 23 6.59 -2.22 -4.74
CA VAL A 23 5.86 -2.90 -5.82
C VAL A 23 4.47 -3.26 -5.32
N LEU A 24 3.44 -2.65 -5.91
CA LEU A 24 2.05 -3.03 -5.72
C LEU A 24 1.64 -4.07 -6.76
N SER A 25 1.20 -5.23 -6.28
CA SER A 25 0.61 -6.29 -7.09
C SER A 25 -0.91 -6.36 -6.87
N THR A 26 -1.66 -6.35 -7.97
CA THR A 26 -3.12 -6.43 -8.01
C THR A 26 -3.54 -7.49 -9.03
N SER A 27 -4.72 -8.08 -8.86
CA SER A 27 -5.24 -9.06 -9.82
C SER A 27 -6.75 -8.93 -10.01
N PHE A 28 -7.21 -9.14 -11.23
CA PHE A 28 -8.64 -9.30 -11.55
C PHE A 28 -8.74 -10.06 -12.87
N ASP A 29 -9.74 -10.92 -13.00
CA ASP A 29 -10.03 -11.70 -14.22
C ASP A 29 -8.78 -12.44 -14.77
N ASP A 30 -8.18 -13.28 -13.91
CA ASP A 30 -6.96 -14.05 -14.15
C ASP A 30 -5.72 -13.23 -14.59
N ARG A 31 -5.81 -11.90 -14.52
CA ARG A 31 -4.73 -11.00 -14.89
C ARG A 31 -4.09 -10.36 -13.68
N VAL A 32 -2.86 -10.77 -13.40
CA VAL A 32 -2.00 -10.15 -12.39
C VAL A 32 -1.23 -8.97 -13.02
N THR A 33 -1.11 -7.87 -12.29
CA THR A 33 -0.20 -6.78 -12.64
C THR A 33 0.60 -6.33 -11.42
N SER A 34 1.85 -5.95 -11.64
CA SER A 34 2.76 -5.42 -10.62
C SER A 34 3.41 -4.14 -11.11
N ARG A 35 3.58 -3.16 -10.23
CA ARG A 35 4.24 -1.89 -10.56
C ARG A 35 4.71 -1.12 -9.35
N MET A 36 5.75 -0.33 -9.53
CA MET A 36 6.25 0.59 -8.52
C MET A 36 5.19 1.65 -8.17
N MET A 37 5.05 1.94 -6.88
CA MET A 37 4.16 2.92 -6.29
C MET A 37 4.90 3.68 -5.19
N SER A 38 4.69 4.99 -5.11
CA SER A 38 5.02 5.75 -3.90
C SER A 38 3.99 5.41 -2.83
N VAL A 39 4.44 4.81 -1.73
CA VAL A 39 3.62 4.36 -0.61
C VAL A 39 4.03 5.13 0.63
N ILE A 40 3.04 5.62 1.35
CA ILE A 40 3.17 6.32 2.63
C ILE A 40 2.73 5.39 3.74
N GLN A 41 3.44 5.40 4.86
CA GLN A 41 2.99 4.76 6.08
C GLN A 41 2.42 5.82 7.05
N LEU A 42 1.23 5.57 7.58
CA LEU A 42 0.60 6.39 8.61
C LEU A 42 -0.10 5.48 9.60
N ASP A 43 0.25 5.59 10.88
CA ASP A 43 -0.44 4.92 11.99
C ASP A 43 -0.60 3.38 11.79
N GLY A 44 0.38 2.74 11.14
CA GLY A 44 0.40 1.29 10.84
C GLY A 44 -0.27 0.89 9.53
N CYS A 45 -0.83 1.85 8.78
CA CYS A 45 -1.51 1.65 7.51
C CYS A 45 -0.68 2.19 6.34
N PHE A 46 -0.87 1.60 5.16
CA PHE A 46 -0.15 1.94 3.93
C PHE A 46 -1.07 2.61 2.92
N TYR A 47 -0.66 3.77 2.42
CA TYR A 47 -1.46 4.61 1.54
C TYR A 47 -0.71 4.93 0.26
N PHE A 48 -1.43 4.97 -0.84
CA PHE A 48 -0.93 5.46 -2.12
C PHE A 48 -2.08 6.15 -2.87
N GLN A 49 -1.75 7.01 -3.82
CA GLN A 49 -2.75 7.57 -4.72
C GLN A 49 -2.76 6.83 -6.05
N ALA A 50 -3.92 6.77 -6.67
CA ALA A 50 -4.12 6.25 -8.01
C ALA A 50 -5.17 7.09 -8.73
N ASP A 51 -4.99 7.27 -10.04
CA ASP A 51 -6.07 7.74 -10.90
C ASP A 51 -7.19 6.68 -10.91
N ILE A 52 -8.44 7.09 -10.75
CA ILE A 52 -9.60 6.20 -10.72
C ILE A 52 -9.78 5.43 -12.05
N THR A 53 -9.28 5.99 -13.15
CA THR A 53 -9.29 5.36 -14.48
C THR A 53 -8.14 4.38 -14.71
N SER A 54 -7.21 4.28 -13.75
CA SER A 54 -6.08 3.38 -13.88
C SER A 54 -6.49 1.92 -13.70
N ARG A 55 -5.84 1.03 -14.45
CA ARG A 55 -6.04 -0.42 -14.34
C ARG A 55 -5.96 -0.94 -12.90
N LYS A 56 -5.01 -0.44 -12.09
CA LYS A 56 -4.88 -0.86 -10.68
C LYS A 56 -6.12 -0.50 -9.86
N ALA A 57 -6.72 0.66 -10.10
CA ALA A 57 -7.90 1.12 -9.38
C ALA A 57 -9.11 0.26 -9.76
N GLU A 58 -9.26 -0.04 -11.05
CA GLU A 58 -10.25 -0.99 -11.55
C GLU A 58 -10.05 -2.40 -10.95
N GLN A 59 -8.81 -2.91 -10.90
CA GLN A 59 -8.53 -4.21 -10.32
C GLN A 59 -8.84 -4.24 -8.82
N ILE A 60 -8.43 -3.22 -8.06
CA ILE A 60 -8.71 -3.11 -6.61
C ILE A 60 -10.21 -2.99 -6.34
N LEU A 61 -10.95 -2.31 -7.21
CA LEU A 61 -12.40 -2.20 -7.10
C LEU A 61 -13.10 -3.56 -7.15
N HIS A 62 -12.62 -4.46 -8.02
CA HIS A 62 -13.22 -5.79 -8.19
C HIS A 62 -12.61 -6.88 -7.31
N ASN A 63 -11.33 -6.73 -6.94
CA ASN A 63 -10.62 -7.62 -6.05
C ASN A 63 -9.73 -6.82 -5.11
N LYS A 64 -10.16 -6.69 -3.86
CA LYS A 64 -9.45 -5.90 -2.86
C LYS A 64 -8.16 -6.55 -2.35
N ASN A 65 -7.92 -7.83 -2.65
CA ASN A 65 -6.71 -8.52 -2.22
C ASN A 65 -5.51 -7.99 -3.01
N VAL A 66 -4.56 -7.40 -2.30
CA VAL A 66 -3.34 -6.83 -2.88
C VAL A 66 -2.11 -7.28 -2.13
N SER A 67 -0.96 -7.13 -2.77
CA SER A 67 0.34 -7.32 -2.15
C SER A 67 1.24 -6.12 -2.38
N LEU A 68 1.97 -5.70 -1.34
CA LEU A 68 3.05 -4.73 -1.42
C LEU A 68 4.36 -5.43 -1.12
N CYS A 69 5.35 -5.26 -2.01
CA CYS A 69 6.68 -5.82 -1.82
C CYS A 69 7.75 -4.72 -1.81
N ILE A 70 8.70 -4.84 -0.89
CA ILE A 70 9.94 -4.05 -0.84
C ILE A 70 11.07 -4.95 -0.33
N ASP A 71 12.20 -4.99 -1.04
CA ASP A 71 13.33 -5.86 -0.72
C ASP A 71 12.91 -7.32 -0.48
N ASN A 72 13.08 -7.81 0.75
CA ASN A 72 12.70 -9.16 1.19
C ASN A 72 11.38 -9.19 2.00
N ILE A 73 10.62 -8.09 2.01
CA ILE A 73 9.38 -7.93 2.77
C ILE A 73 8.19 -7.93 1.81
N GLN A 74 7.18 -8.74 2.15
CA GLN A 74 5.89 -8.78 1.49
C GLN A 74 4.79 -8.50 2.51
N ILE A 75 3.83 -7.66 2.14
CA ILE A 75 2.66 -7.31 2.92
C ILE A 75 1.44 -7.64 2.08
N ASP A 76 0.68 -8.64 2.50
CA ASP A 76 -0.60 -8.98 1.90
C ASP A 76 -1.74 -8.35 2.70
N GLY A 77 -2.72 -7.80 2.00
CA GLY A 77 -3.82 -7.10 2.67
C GLY A 77 -4.99 -6.75 1.76
N ILE A 78 -5.95 -6.05 2.35
CA ILE A 78 -7.15 -5.53 1.70
C ILE A 78 -6.93 -4.04 1.42
N CYS A 79 -7.06 -3.65 0.15
CA CYS A 79 -6.99 -2.25 -0.26
C CYS A 79 -8.39 -1.67 -0.47
N GLU A 80 -8.63 -0.48 0.07
CA GLU A 80 -9.90 0.24 -0.06
C GLU A 80 -9.69 1.69 -0.49
N SER A 81 -10.63 2.21 -1.26
CA SER A 81 -10.64 3.64 -1.62
C SER A 81 -11.22 4.47 -0.48
N ILE A 82 -10.47 5.46 0.00
CA ILE A 82 -10.87 6.35 1.11
C ILE A 82 -11.15 7.79 0.65
N GLY A 83 -11.35 8.00 -0.65
CA GLY A 83 -11.68 9.31 -1.24
C GLY A 83 -10.47 10.06 -1.83
N LYS A 84 -10.61 11.39 -1.97
CA LYS A 84 -9.63 12.23 -2.67
C LYS A 84 -8.44 12.59 -1.77
N PRO A 85 -7.19 12.58 -2.27
CA PRO A 85 -6.00 12.95 -1.50
C PRO A 85 -6.14 14.29 -0.78
N LEU A 86 -6.73 15.30 -1.42
CA LEU A 86 -6.93 16.65 -0.86
C LEU A 86 -7.77 16.69 0.42
N ASN A 87 -8.55 15.64 0.71
CA ASN A 87 -9.31 15.53 1.95
C ASN A 87 -8.45 15.01 3.13
N HIS A 88 -7.23 14.56 2.86
CA HIS A 88 -6.33 13.88 3.80
C HIS A 88 -5.05 14.69 4.00
N LYS A 89 -5.10 15.70 4.90
CA LYS A 89 -3.97 16.64 5.12
C LYS A 89 -2.64 15.95 5.46
N LYS A 90 -2.65 14.91 6.31
CA LYS A 90 -1.44 14.14 6.65
C LYS A 90 -0.85 13.46 5.41
N PHE A 91 -1.70 12.84 4.59
CA PHE A 91 -1.27 12.22 3.34
C PHE A 91 -0.63 13.25 2.42
N CYS A 92 -1.28 14.40 2.18
CA CYS A 92 -0.73 15.46 1.32
C CYS A 92 0.60 16.04 1.84
N ALA A 93 0.82 16.08 3.16
CA ALA A 93 2.07 16.57 3.72
C ALA A 93 3.24 15.61 3.49
N LEU A 94 2.96 14.32 3.35
CA LEU A 94 3.96 13.26 3.16
C LEU A 94 4.09 12.81 1.70
N PHE A 95 3.08 13.05 0.87
CA PHE A 95 3.06 12.73 -0.54
C PHE A 95 3.61 13.91 -1.36
N SER A 96 4.90 13.88 -1.69
CA SER A 96 5.60 14.88 -2.51
C SER A 96 6.00 14.38 -3.89
#